data_AF-A0A836I785-F1
#
_entry.id   AF-A0A836I785-F1
#
_cell.length_a   1.000
_cell.length_b   1.000
_cell.length_c   1.000
_cell.angle_alpha   90.00
_cell.angle_beta   90.00
_cell.angle_gamma   90.00
#
_symmetry.space_group_name_H-M   'P 1'
#
loop_
_entity.id
_entity.type
_entity.pdbx_description
1 polymer ?
#
loop_
_entity_poly.entity_id
_entity_poly.type
_entity_poly.pdbx_seq_one_letter_code
_entity_poly.pdbx_strand_id
1 'polypeptide(L)'
;MSEIASQTFNLIPFYKGYLPLKESQQAQSYVVLALHVDDASLRCDDDAFATCSLGSTHRLAKGLSARSESPTMSENTTSGCRTPLLRSSAAWPQEGSPPNKSLTAHRRSSPSERRRASPPMLSGGSDSSGIHNAAAVTATLGSGVAFYLFHKRDVQPPPIRFYVSPKKVHRCFLGCEKSGCSCERIHFKPGAWRLRLETLPRLSLTAARAGENVRVAQNQIQPTAGYFFALGLKAAKVLPAVVPTMCRFNKACRNGISCLYIHADKPVTPKQVQTSEIRLREWGRDVVEEALSPNERGAFYAFLDEQGIRTVGDMQVLGNAAFDSLASRVPPAWAEAFLTLSVLRDLDTKMPLTSALMAFPRIEAPVKLPGFLNSVGDLLNMTASAFSQLQVAPFVMDACSLIRTRYGTDDTFSIIDLKKEPPNTFFSRATRMIQNFRHTHAHCSWRKHDPTRPVVTSVLTFVDVNECLCHRNGDNPINTHEERIEAPISSDIEEMGVPSGSWCQCMRRGVIAVNYELSTPSGSRCSEQNAMGKLASLGVPTWGVREVFVHGTSSMKESNPLFPCGVCENMLQKVTKDVLAHYGGDVTLYMFDATIPRKIVFLTIPEISNRDGANFKKFVAEDLRDP
;
A
#
# COMPACT_ATOMS: atom_id res chain seq x y z
N MET A 1 -8.80 20.44 25.13
CA MET A 1 -7.60 19.75 24.60
C MET A 1 -7.45 20.11 23.13
N SER A 2 -6.23 20.12 22.58
CA SER A 2 -6.03 20.39 21.14
C SER A 2 -6.44 19.17 20.31
N GLU A 3 -7.21 19.40 19.25
CA GLU A 3 -7.62 18.37 18.29
C GLU A 3 -6.42 17.61 17.69
N ILE A 4 -5.32 18.34 17.45
CA ILE A 4 -4.05 17.82 16.94
C ILE A 4 -3.49 16.71 17.85
N ALA A 5 -3.65 16.82 19.16
CA ALA A 5 -3.17 15.81 20.11
C ALA A 5 -3.94 14.48 19.95
N SER A 6 -5.27 14.57 19.80
CA SER A 6 -6.14 13.40 19.58
C SER A 6 -5.89 12.75 18.22
N GLN A 7 -5.79 13.55 17.16
CA GLN A 7 -5.45 13.07 15.81
C GLN A 7 -4.08 12.37 15.82
N THR A 8 -3.06 12.99 16.41
CA THR A 8 -1.71 12.40 16.50
C THR A 8 -1.72 11.10 17.31
N PHE A 9 -2.42 11.04 18.44
CA PHE A 9 -2.50 9.83 19.26
C PHE A 9 -3.17 8.65 18.53
N ASN A 10 -4.24 8.92 17.79
CA ASN A 10 -4.90 7.92 16.95
C ASN A 10 -3.93 7.35 15.91
N LEU A 11 -3.06 8.19 15.33
CA LEU A 11 -2.04 7.77 14.35
C LEU A 11 -0.88 6.93 14.92
N ILE A 12 -0.63 6.91 16.24
CA ILE A 12 0.51 6.14 16.81
C ILE A 12 0.29 4.62 16.70
N PRO A 13 1.17 3.85 16.02
CA PRO A 13 1.10 2.39 16.04
C PRO A 13 1.71 1.85 17.34
N PHE A 14 0.89 1.25 18.19
CA PHE A 14 1.35 0.57 19.41
C PHE A 14 1.85 -0.85 19.13
N TYR A 15 1.24 -1.55 18.17
CA TYR A 15 1.63 -2.90 17.81
C TYR A 15 2.96 -2.84 17.06
N LYS A 16 3.93 -3.65 17.47
CA LYS A 16 5.25 -3.76 16.84
C LYS A 16 5.37 -5.15 16.25
N GLY A 17 5.03 -5.27 14.97
CA GLY A 17 4.96 -6.51 14.23
C GLY A 17 4.42 -6.26 12.83
N TYR A 18 4.47 -7.28 11.99
CA TYR A 18 3.97 -7.20 10.62
C TYR A 18 2.45 -7.44 10.59
N LEU A 19 1.74 -6.60 9.84
CA LEU A 19 0.31 -6.70 9.54
C LEU A 19 0.05 -6.12 8.13
N PRO A 20 -0.89 -6.67 7.35
CA PRO A 20 -1.45 -5.98 6.18
C PRO A 20 -2.15 -4.68 6.62
N LEU A 21 -2.41 -3.77 5.68
CA LEU A 21 -2.84 -2.40 5.98
C LEU A 21 -4.15 -2.34 6.79
N LYS A 22 -5.11 -3.21 6.45
CA LYS A 22 -6.43 -3.27 7.09
C LYS A 22 -6.32 -3.73 8.56
N GLU A 23 -5.57 -4.79 8.80
CA GLU A 23 -5.25 -5.34 10.12
C GLU A 23 -4.45 -4.33 10.95
N SER A 24 -3.53 -3.60 10.31
CA SER A 24 -2.77 -2.50 10.93
C SER A 24 -3.69 -1.37 11.42
N GLN A 25 -4.65 -0.93 10.60
CA GLN A 25 -5.67 0.06 10.99
C GLN A 25 -6.57 -0.45 12.14
N GLN A 26 -6.94 -1.73 12.12
CA GLN A 26 -7.70 -2.35 13.20
C GLN A 26 -6.90 -2.35 14.51
N ALA A 27 -5.65 -2.82 14.49
CA ALA A 27 -4.75 -2.82 15.66
C ALA A 27 -4.43 -1.39 16.16
N GLN A 28 -4.33 -0.42 15.26
CA GLN A 28 -4.11 1.00 15.58
C GLN A 28 -5.28 1.63 16.34
N SER A 29 -6.48 1.04 16.30
CA SER A 29 -7.64 1.45 17.12
C SER A 29 -7.53 1.06 18.60
N TYR A 30 -6.48 0.31 18.97
CA TYR A 30 -6.25 -0.18 20.32
C TYR A 30 -4.93 0.32 20.93
N VAL A 31 -4.83 0.19 22.25
CA VAL A 31 -3.64 0.54 23.04
C VAL A 31 -3.50 -0.43 24.21
N VAL A 32 -2.25 -0.80 24.53
CA VAL A 32 -1.91 -1.47 25.79
C VAL A 32 -1.47 -0.43 26.83
N LEU A 33 -2.09 -0.45 28.00
CA LEU A 33 -1.75 0.38 29.16
C LEU A 33 -1.28 -0.50 30.32
N ALA A 34 -0.35 0.04 31.10
CA ALA A 34 0.12 -0.52 32.36
C ALA A 34 -0.54 0.23 33.52
N LEU A 35 -1.25 -0.45 34.41
CA LEU A 35 -1.91 0.13 35.59
C LEU A 35 -1.20 -0.37 36.84
N HIS A 36 -0.94 0.51 37.82
CA HIS A 36 -0.48 0.04 39.13
C HIS A 36 -1.60 -0.70 39.85
N VAL A 37 -1.26 -1.79 40.54
CA VAL A 37 -2.25 -2.62 41.26
C VAL A 37 -3.00 -1.79 42.33
N ASP A 38 -2.33 -0.84 42.96
CA ASP A 38 -2.92 0.06 43.97
C ASP A 38 -3.82 1.17 43.38
N ASP A 39 -3.70 1.45 42.08
CA ASP A 39 -4.53 2.41 41.35
C ASP A 39 -5.66 1.73 40.55
N ALA A 40 -5.63 0.41 40.43
CA ALA A 40 -6.67 -0.39 39.82
C ALA A 40 -7.70 -0.79 40.88
N SER A 41 -8.78 0.00 41.01
CA SER A 41 -9.91 -0.34 41.87
C SER A 41 -10.49 -1.70 41.47
N LEU A 42 -10.21 -2.73 42.28
CA LEU A 42 -10.66 -4.12 42.10
C LEU A 42 -12.19 -4.21 42.19
N ARG A 43 -12.90 -3.85 41.12
CA ARG A 43 -14.26 -4.32 40.86
C ARG A 43 -14.16 -5.64 40.10
N CYS A 44 -14.65 -6.69 40.74
CA CYS A 44 -14.56 -8.08 40.26
C CYS A 44 -15.47 -8.38 39.05
N ASP A 45 -16.07 -7.35 38.44
CA ASP A 45 -17.07 -7.45 37.36
C ASP A 45 -16.45 -7.36 35.95
N ASP A 46 -15.17 -6.98 35.81
CA ASP A 46 -14.51 -6.75 34.51
C ASP A 46 -14.52 -8.00 33.60
N ASP A 47 -14.35 -9.20 34.17
CA ASP A 47 -14.32 -10.46 33.41
C ASP A 47 -15.70 -10.82 32.80
N ALA A 48 -16.79 -10.32 33.38
CA ALA A 48 -18.15 -10.57 32.91
C ALA A 48 -18.51 -9.74 31.65
N PHE A 49 -17.96 -8.52 31.52
CA PHE A 49 -18.25 -7.65 30.37
C PHE A 49 -17.46 -8.02 29.11
N ALA A 50 -16.26 -8.63 29.26
CA ALA A 50 -15.45 -9.03 28.12
C ALA A 50 -16.04 -10.20 27.31
N THR A 51 -16.72 -11.14 27.97
CA THR A 51 -17.33 -12.33 27.32
C THR A 51 -18.76 -12.10 26.82
N CYS A 52 -19.54 -11.23 27.47
CA CYS A 52 -20.98 -11.08 27.18
C CYS A 52 -21.34 -10.07 26.06
N SER A 53 -20.43 -9.23 25.58
CA SER A 53 -20.69 -8.30 24.45
C SER A 53 -20.25 -8.81 23.07
N LEU A 54 -19.85 -10.07 22.94
CA LEU A 54 -19.46 -10.70 21.68
C LEU A 54 -20.70 -11.15 20.85
N GLY A 55 -21.49 -10.20 20.34
CA GLY A 55 -22.50 -10.54 19.32
C GLY A 55 -23.74 -9.67 19.18
N SER A 56 -23.63 -8.33 19.14
CA SER A 56 -24.72 -7.50 18.59
C SER A 56 -24.23 -6.15 18.06
N THR A 57 -25.10 -5.50 17.27
CA THR A 57 -25.02 -4.11 16.76
C THR A 57 -23.82 -3.72 15.87
N HIS A 58 -23.80 -4.19 14.61
CA HIS A 58 -24.12 -3.31 13.46
C HIS A 58 -24.14 -4.07 12.11
N ARG A 59 -25.28 -4.71 11.80
CA ARG A 59 -25.74 -4.90 10.41
C ARG A 59 -27.06 -4.15 10.24
N LEU A 60 -26.95 -2.90 9.81
CA LEU A 60 -28.09 -2.11 9.32
C LEU A 60 -27.86 -1.83 7.83
N ALA A 61 -27.89 -2.90 7.04
CA ALA A 61 -28.02 -2.83 5.60
C ALA A 61 -29.52 -2.87 5.26
N LYS A 62 -30.04 -1.80 4.65
CA LYS A 62 -31.42 -1.70 4.19
C LYS A 62 -31.57 -2.58 2.94
N GLY A 63 -31.90 -3.86 3.13
CA GLY A 63 -32.23 -4.79 2.06
C GLY A 63 -33.73 -5.04 2.03
N LEU A 64 -34.46 -4.36 1.14
CA LEU A 64 -35.85 -4.70 0.86
C LEU A 64 -35.92 -5.85 -0.15
N SER A 65 -36.67 -6.87 0.24
CA SER A 65 -36.95 -8.11 -0.50
C SER A 65 -37.29 -7.90 -1.98
N ALA A 66 -36.66 -8.72 -2.84
CA ALA A 66 -37.20 -9.07 -4.16
C ALA A 66 -37.27 -10.59 -4.25
N ARG A 67 -38.47 -11.12 -4.47
CA ARG A 67 -38.79 -12.55 -4.50
C ARG A 67 -38.56 -13.10 -5.91
N SER A 68 -37.99 -14.29 -6.03
CA SER A 68 -37.73 -14.95 -7.31
C SER A 68 -38.96 -15.67 -7.83
N GLU A 69 -39.53 -15.22 -8.96
CA GLU A 69 -40.39 -16.00 -9.86
C GLU A 69 -40.13 -15.60 -11.32
N SER A 70 -40.26 -16.57 -12.24
CA SER A 70 -40.09 -16.42 -13.69
C SER A 70 -40.70 -17.67 -14.38
N PRO A 71 -40.92 -17.70 -15.71
CA PRO A 71 -41.23 -16.62 -16.65
C PRO A 71 -42.47 -16.90 -17.53
N THR A 72 -43.13 -15.88 -18.10
CA THR A 72 -44.01 -16.07 -19.29
C THR A 72 -44.10 -14.81 -20.17
N MET A 73 -44.36 -14.98 -21.46
CA MET A 73 -44.55 -13.93 -22.46
C MET A 73 -45.96 -13.30 -22.40
N SER A 74 -46.09 -12.01 -22.77
CA SER A 74 -46.73 -11.60 -24.05
C SER A 74 -47.12 -10.11 -24.11
N GLU A 75 -46.77 -9.48 -25.24
CA GLU A 75 -47.50 -8.49 -26.05
C GLU A 75 -48.29 -7.27 -25.47
N ASN A 76 -47.87 -6.11 -25.98
CA ASN A 76 -48.67 -5.06 -26.65
C ASN A 76 -49.49 -3.96 -25.89
N THR A 77 -49.23 -2.74 -26.40
CA THR A 77 -50.12 -1.58 -26.67
C THR A 77 -50.34 -0.40 -25.69
N THR A 78 -50.17 0.78 -26.31
CA THR A 78 -50.83 2.10 -26.10
C THR A 78 -50.57 3.00 -24.87
N SER A 79 -49.87 4.10 -25.16
CA SER A 79 -50.36 5.51 -25.13
C SER A 79 -50.80 6.17 -23.82
N GLY A 80 -50.29 7.37 -23.54
CA GLY A 80 -50.72 8.20 -22.40
C GLY A 80 -49.93 9.50 -22.19
N CYS A 81 -49.92 10.41 -23.17
CA CYS A 81 -49.25 11.71 -23.07
C CYS A 81 -50.02 12.71 -22.18
N ARG A 82 -49.33 13.47 -21.31
CA ARG A 82 -49.65 14.89 -21.02
C ARG A 82 -48.61 15.63 -20.15
N THR A 83 -47.98 16.63 -20.74
CA THR A 83 -47.35 17.79 -20.05
C THR A 83 -48.44 18.80 -19.64
N PRO A 84 -48.14 19.79 -18.78
CA PRO A 84 -47.99 21.14 -19.35
C PRO A 84 -46.92 22.05 -18.70
N LEU A 85 -46.64 23.14 -19.42
CA LEU A 85 -45.86 24.32 -19.02
C LEU A 85 -46.87 25.44 -18.59
N LEU A 86 -46.55 26.69 -18.22
CA LEU A 86 -45.33 27.52 -18.13
C LEU A 86 -45.70 28.78 -17.30
N ARG A 87 -44.82 29.35 -16.44
CA ARG A 87 -44.47 30.81 -16.44
C ARG A 87 -43.67 31.35 -15.25
N SER A 88 -42.82 32.32 -15.57
CA SER A 88 -42.04 33.20 -14.68
C SER A 88 -42.81 34.47 -14.27
N SER A 89 -42.34 35.15 -13.24
CA SER A 89 -42.01 36.60 -13.26
C SER A 89 -41.15 36.99 -12.05
N ALA A 90 -40.43 38.12 -12.15
CA ALA A 90 -39.33 38.49 -11.25
C ALA A 90 -39.63 39.72 -10.38
N ALA A 91 -38.85 39.91 -9.30
CA ALA A 91 -38.49 41.24 -8.77
C ALA A 91 -37.25 41.16 -7.83
N TRP A 92 -36.35 42.14 -7.97
CA TRP A 92 -35.36 42.63 -6.98
C TRP A 92 -35.98 43.87 -6.28
N PRO A 93 -35.44 44.52 -5.19
CA PRO A 93 -33.99 44.70 -4.94
C PRO A 93 -33.47 44.87 -3.48
N GLN A 94 -32.13 45.02 -3.41
CA GLN A 94 -31.32 45.96 -2.59
C GLN A 94 -30.88 45.73 -1.12
N GLU A 95 -29.60 46.12 -0.94
CA GLU A 95 -28.91 46.78 0.19
C GLU A 95 -28.38 46.02 1.42
N GLY A 96 -27.13 46.34 1.81
CA GLY A 96 -26.48 45.88 3.05
C GLY A 96 -24.96 45.66 3.04
N SER A 97 -24.15 46.73 2.96
CA SER A 97 -22.72 46.78 3.36
C SER A 97 -22.57 47.83 4.48
N PRO A 98 -21.42 48.10 5.15
CA PRO A 98 -20.05 47.51 5.17
C PRO A 98 -19.60 47.24 6.65
N PRO A 99 -18.36 47.47 7.18
CA PRO A 99 -17.00 47.69 6.61
C PRO A 99 -15.81 46.93 7.27
N ASN A 100 -14.65 47.06 6.62
CA ASN A 100 -13.27 46.76 7.09
C ASN A 100 -12.69 47.80 8.08
N LYS A 101 -11.69 47.38 8.88
CA LYS A 101 -10.50 48.10 9.47
C LYS A 101 -10.07 47.43 10.80
N SER A 102 -8.81 47.37 11.28
CA SER A 102 -7.48 47.86 10.84
C SER A 102 -6.34 47.03 11.49
N LEU A 103 -5.12 47.17 10.99
CA LEU A 103 -3.87 46.72 11.66
C LEU A 103 -3.50 47.60 12.87
N THR A 104 -2.78 47.02 13.84
CA THR A 104 -1.77 47.74 14.65
C THR A 104 -0.65 46.81 15.09
N ALA A 105 0.58 47.32 15.11
CA ALA A 105 1.78 46.60 15.56
C ALA A 105 2.22 47.11 16.93
N HIS A 106 2.80 46.25 17.77
CA HIS A 106 3.69 46.67 18.85
C HIS A 106 4.86 45.70 19.06
N ARG A 107 5.93 46.22 19.65
CA ARG A 107 7.31 45.73 19.48
C ARG A 107 8.01 45.62 20.85
N ARG A 108 8.76 44.52 21.05
CA ARG A 108 9.82 44.30 22.06
C ARG A 108 9.47 44.47 23.56
N SER A 109 9.67 43.38 24.30
CA SER A 109 10.55 43.39 25.49
C SER A 109 11.06 41.98 25.84
N SER A 110 12.35 41.95 26.20
CA SER A 110 13.09 40.90 26.92
C SER A 110 14.08 41.67 27.84
N PRO A 111 14.54 41.18 29.01
CA PRO A 111 15.25 39.89 29.14
C PRO A 111 15.13 39.20 30.54
N SER A 112 16.12 38.34 30.85
CA SER A 112 16.45 37.65 32.12
C SER A 112 15.71 36.33 32.42
N GLU A 113 16.27 35.34 33.13
CA GLU A 113 17.62 34.73 33.26
C GLU A 113 17.47 33.54 34.25
N ARG A 114 18.17 32.40 34.05
CA ARG A 114 18.37 31.27 35.03
C ARG A 114 17.10 30.49 35.47
N ARG A 115 17.05 29.16 35.48
CA ARG A 115 18.04 28.15 35.96
C ARG A 115 17.85 26.80 35.25
N ARG A 116 18.93 26.01 35.14
CA ARG A 116 18.87 24.56 34.83
C ARG A 116 18.39 23.78 36.07
N ALA A 117 17.54 22.78 35.84
CA ALA A 117 17.33 21.66 36.75
C ALA A 117 17.00 20.39 35.93
N SER A 118 17.81 19.34 36.08
CA SER A 118 17.57 18.02 35.47
C SER A 118 16.84 17.11 36.47
N PRO A 119 15.81 16.35 36.08
CA PRO A 119 15.23 15.32 36.95
C PRO A 119 16.14 14.09 37.09
N PRO A 120 16.08 13.35 38.21
CA PRO A 120 17.09 12.36 38.57
C PRO A 120 16.91 10.99 37.89
N MET A 121 18.03 10.26 37.78
CA MET A 121 18.01 8.82 37.48
C MET A 121 17.92 8.03 38.79
N LEU A 122 17.11 6.97 38.81
CA LEU A 122 17.13 5.96 39.87
C LEU A 122 17.90 4.74 39.39
N SER A 123 19.11 4.59 39.92
CA SER A 123 19.86 3.34 39.89
C SER A 123 19.48 2.49 41.10
N GLY A 124 19.34 1.18 40.91
CA GLY A 124 19.15 0.22 41.99
C GLY A 124 19.56 -1.16 41.48
N GLY A 125 20.75 -1.61 41.89
CA GLY A 125 21.20 -2.98 41.68
C GLY A 125 21.25 -3.71 43.02
N SER A 126 21.01 -5.02 42.97
CA SER A 126 21.33 -5.96 44.05
C SER A 126 21.62 -7.33 43.43
N ASP A 127 22.77 -7.90 43.77
CA ASP A 127 23.13 -9.27 43.40
C ASP A 127 22.42 -10.29 44.29
N SER A 128 22.17 -11.50 43.77
CA SER A 128 22.38 -12.72 44.56
C SER A 128 22.59 -13.95 43.66
N SER A 129 23.44 -14.86 44.16
CA SER A 129 23.71 -16.17 43.61
C SER A 129 23.04 -17.26 44.46
N GLY A 130 22.60 -18.36 43.85
CA GLY A 130 22.06 -19.51 44.58
C GLY A 130 21.34 -20.52 43.68
N ILE A 131 21.60 -21.81 43.87
CA ILE A 131 21.12 -22.91 43.02
C ILE A 131 20.25 -23.85 43.88
N HIS A 132 19.02 -24.18 43.44
CA HIS A 132 18.49 -25.56 43.26
C HIS A 132 16.95 -25.70 43.18
N ASN A 133 16.54 -26.52 42.20
CA ASN A 133 15.42 -27.48 42.16
C ASN A 133 13.94 -27.05 42.33
N ALA A 134 13.25 -27.05 41.18
CA ALA A 134 11.97 -27.72 40.89
C ALA A 134 10.85 -27.75 41.96
N ALA A 135 9.94 -26.77 41.89
CA ALA A 135 8.52 -26.91 42.25
C ALA A 135 7.66 -25.96 41.39
N ALA A 136 6.33 -26.12 41.43
CA ALA A 136 5.41 -25.58 40.42
C ALA A 136 5.26 -24.04 40.40
N VAL A 137 5.24 -23.50 39.17
CA VAL A 137 4.28 -22.50 38.64
C VAL A 137 3.48 -21.68 39.68
N THR A 138 3.88 -20.43 39.95
CA THR A 138 3.06 -19.19 40.20
C THR A 138 3.83 -18.10 41.00
N ALA A 139 5.05 -17.72 40.59
CA ALA A 139 5.82 -16.72 41.34
C ALA A 139 6.70 -15.78 40.47
N THR A 140 6.06 -14.87 39.72
CA THR A 140 6.69 -13.60 39.32
C THR A 140 5.69 -12.43 39.41
N LEU A 141 5.03 -12.28 40.56
CA LEU A 141 4.25 -11.09 40.91
C LEU A 141 5.17 -9.99 41.53
N GLY A 142 6.31 -9.72 40.88
CA GLY A 142 7.37 -8.85 41.43
C GLY A 142 7.24 -7.37 41.06
N SER A 143 6.38 -7.03 40.10
CA SER A 143 6.02 -5.64 39.77
C SER A 143 4.53 -5.46 40.02
N GLY A 144 4.15 -4.52 40.89
CA GLY A 144 2.76 -4.13 41.14
C GLY A 144 2.13 -3.38 39.96
N VAL A 145 2.11 -4.02 38.79
CA VAL A 145 1.67 -3.49 37.50
C VAL A 145 0.90 -4.58 36.75
N ALA A 146 -0.32 -4.25 36.34
CA ALA A 146 -1.20 -5.05 35.49
C ALA A 146 -1.26 -4.47 34.07
N PHE A 147 -1.49 -5.30 33.05
CA PHE A 147 -1.55 -4.89 31.65
C PHE A 147 -2.97 -5.02 31.11
N TYR A 148 -3.47 -3.96 30.48
CA TYR A 148 -4.83 -3.90 29.95
C TYR A 148 -4.83 -3.43 28.49
N LEU A 149 -5.63 -4.09 27.67
CA LEU A 149 -5.98 -3.68 26.33
C LEU A 149 -7.22 -2.79 26.36
N PHE A 150 -7.12 -1.59 25.80
CA PHE A 150 -8.22 -0.64 25.65
C PHE A 150 -8.44 -0.27 24.18
N HIS A 151 -9.65 0.14 23.82
CA HIS A 151 -9.86 0.94 22.62
C HIS A 151 -9.32 2.36 22.83
N LYS A 152 -8.63 2.93 21.84
CA LYS A 152 -8.11 4.31 21.92
C LYS A 152 -9.20 5.36 22.13
N ARG A 153 -10.41 5.14 21.60
CA ARG A 153 -11.55 6.07 21.77
C ARG A 153 -12.01 6.20 23.22
N ASP A 154 -11.63 5.25 24.08
CA ASP A 154 -12.04 5.18 25.49
C ASP A 154 -10.94 5.68 26.45
N VAL A 155 -9.79 6.09 25.90
CA VAL A 155 -8.67 6.68 26.65
C VAL A 155 -8.39 8.11 26.16
N GLN A 156 -7.84 8.95 27.03
CA GLN A 156 -7.36 10.28 26.67
C GLN A 156 -5.98 10.19 25.98
N PRO A 157 -5.68 11.05 25.00
CA PRO A 157 -4.33 11.13 24.45
C PRO A 157 -3.37 11.58 25.57
N PRO A 158 -2.15 11.00 25.68
CA PRO A 158 -1.15 11.50 26.60
C PRO A 158 -0.72 12.94 26.24
N PRO A 159 0.09 13.61 27.08
CA PRO A 159 0.77 14.84 26.68
C PRO A 159 1.71 14.63 25.48
N ILE A 160 1.64 15.53 24.47
CA ILE A 160 2.37 15.43 23.19
C ILE A 160 3.87 15.13 23.36
N ARG A 161 4.50 15.69 24.40
CA ARG A 161 5.93 15.45 24.71
C ARG A 161 6.32 13.98 24.84
N PHE A 162 5.39 13.07 25.12
CA PHE A 162 5.65 11.64 25.23
C PHE A 162 5.62 10.89 23.88
N TYR A 163 5.18 11.52 22.79
CA TYR A 163 5.05 10.91 21.46
C TYR A 163 5.34 11.87 20.29
N VAL A 164 6.08 12.97 20.54
CA VAL A 164 6.48 14.00 19.53
C VAL A 164 7.00 13.39 18.22
N SER A 165 7.59 12.20 18.28
CA SER A 165 7.86 11.37 17.12
C SER A 165 7.09 10.05 17.23
N PRO A 166 6.01 9.83 16.46
CA PRO A 166 5.29 8.55 16.41
C PRO A 166 6.21 7.36 16.08
N LYS A 167 7.27 7.60 15.28
CA LYS A 167 8.33 6.64 14.94
C LYS A 167 9.16 6.17 16.16
N LYS A 168 9.08 6.83 17.32
CA LYS A 168 9.89 6.53 18.54
C LYS A 168 9.10 5.93 19.71
N VAL A 169 7.80 5.68 19.58
CA VAL A 169 7.01 5.06 20.66
C VAL A 169 7.34 3.57 20.74
N HIS A 170 8.11 3.18 21.76
CA HIS A 170 8.63 1.81 21.96
C HIS A 170 8.26 1.20 23.33
N ARG A 171 7.45 1.90 24.13
CA ARG A 171 6.95 1.46 25.44
C ARG A 171 5.46 1.74 25.60
N CYS A 172 4.76 0.94 26.40
CA CYS A 172 3.40 1.24 26.82
C CYS A 172 3.37 2.46 27.76
N PHE A 173 2.17 3.01 27.97
CA PHE A 173 1.95 4.13 28.88
C PHE A 173 1.33 3.65 30.20
N LEU A 174 1.55 4.43 31.26
CA LEU A 174 0.85 4.22 32.53
C LEU A 174 -0.58 4.76 32.43
N GLY A 175 -1.54 3.97 32.91
CA GLY A 175 -2.95 4.35 33.01
C GLY A 175 -3.32 5.00 34.34
N CYS A 176 -4.48 5.66 34.40
CA CYS A 176 -5.06 6.21 35.63
C CYS A 176 -6.60 6.17 35.56
N GLU A 177 -7.24 5.58 36.57
CA GLU A 177 -8.71 5.50 36.68
C GLU A 177 -9.34 6.75 37.33
N LYS A 178 -8.52 7.56 38.02
CA LYS A 178 -8.98 8.70 38.83
C LYS A 178 -9.48 9.84 37.93
N SER A 179 -10.80 10.03 37.90
CA SER A 179 -11.45 11.15 37.22
C SER A 179 -11.03 12.49 37.83
N GLY A 180 -10.74 13.47 36.97
CA GLY A 180 -10.42 14.83 37.40
C GLY A 180 -9.04 15.03 38.05
N CYS A 181 -8.16 14.03 38.08
CA CYS A 181 -6.81 14.21 38.61
C CYS A 181 -5.85 14.81 37.57
N SER A 182 -4.86 15.57 38.05
CA SER A 182 -3.91 16.34 37.21
C SER A 182 -2.62 15.57 36.88
N CYS A 183 -2.62 14.24 36.99
CA CYS A 183 -1.42 13.44 36.77
C CYS A 183 -1.06 13.31 35.29
N GLU A 184 0.20 12.95 35.00
CA GLU A 184 0.71 12.86 33.62
C GLU A 184 0.38 11.54 32.90
N ARG A 185 -0.39 10.66 33.55
CA ARG A 185 -0.75 9.33 33.04
C ARG A 185 -1.92 9.41 32.06
N ILE A 186 -2.16 8.33 31.31
CA ILE A 186 -3.32 8.22 30.43
C ILE A 186 -4.57 7.94 31.26
N HIS A 187 -5.48 8.91 31.33
CA HIS A 187 -6.81 8.70 31.89
C HIS A 187 -7.70 7.94 30.91
N PHE A 188 -8.56 7.07 31.42
CA PHE A 188 -9.61 6.42 30.65
C PHE A 188 -11.00 6.81 31.14
N LYS A 189 -12.00 6.67 30.28
CA LYS A 189 -13.38 7.02 30.61
C LYS A 189 -13.94 6.05 31.66
N PRO A 190 -14.81 6.50 32.58
CA PRO A 190 -15.61 5.58 33.40
C PRO A 190 -16.38 4.61 32.50
N GLY A 191 -16.33 3.31 32.80
CA GLY A 191 -16.93 2.27 31.95
C GLY A 191 -16.23 2.01 30.61
N ALA A 192 -14.98 2.46 30.43
CA ALA A 192 -14.17 2.12 29.26
C ALA A 192 -14.03 0.60 29.11
N TRP A 193 -14.23 0.09 27.88
CA TRP A 193 -13.97 -1.32 27.58
C TRP A 193 -12.48 -1.63 27.79
N ARG A 194 -12.21 -2.65 28.59
CA ARG A 194 -10.85 -3.13 28.90
C ARG A 194 -10.81 -4.65 28.95
N LEU A 195 -9.72 -5.24 28.47
CA LEU A 195 -9.38 -6.65 28.65
C LEU A 195 -8.07 -6.75 29.42
N ARG A 196 -8.08 -7.46 30.56
CA ARG A 196 -6.87 -7.77 31.34
C ARG A 196 -6.03 -8.80 30.59
N LEU A 197 -4.71 -8.56 30.50
CA LEU A 197 -3.85 -9.30 29.57
C LEU A 197 -2.95 -10.32 30.24
N GLU A 198 -2.52 -10.10 31.49
CA GLU A 198 -1.69 -11.08 32.21
C GLU A 198 -2.46 -12.33 32.66
N THR A 199 -3.79 -12.29 32.62
CA THR A 199 -4.70 -13.43 32.87
C THR A 199 -4.90 -14.32 31.65
N LEU A 200 -4.52 -13.87 30.45
CA LEU A 200 -4.65 -14.66 29.22
C LEU A 200 -3.69 -15.85 29.23
N PRO A 201 -4.07 -17.01 28.63
CA PRO A 201 -3.17 -18.14 28.48
C PRO A 201 -1.94 -17.71 27.68
N ARG A 202 -0.75 -18.07 28.18
CA ARG A 202 0.50 -17.87 27.44
C ARG A 202 0.51 -18.77 26.21
N LEU A 203 1.04 -18.27 25.11
CA LEU A 203 1.11 -18.98 23.83
C LEU A 203 2.53 -18.88 23.26
N SER A 204 2.96 -19.90 22.53
CA SER A 204 4.10 -19.75 21.62
C SER A 204 3.70 -18.79 20.49
N LEU A 205 4.64 -17.95 20.06
CA LEU A 205 4.44 -16.99 18.97
C LEU A 205 5.54 -17.12 17.95
N THR A 206 5.22 -16.92 16.68
CA THR A 206 6.22 -16.63 15.65
C THR A 206 6.58 -15.15 15.76
N ALA A 207 7.87 -14.84 15.81
CA ALA A 207 8.35 -13.48 16.04
C ALA A 207 9.43 -13.09 15.04
N ALA A 208 9.37 -11.85 14.57
CA ALA A 208 10.30 -11.36 13.56
C ALA A 208 11.52 -10.64 14.17
N ARG A 209 12.71 -10.87 13.61
CA ARG A 209 13.95 -10.24 14.03
C ARG A 209 14.93 -10.16 12.85
N ALA A 210 15.37 -8.95 12.52
CA ALA A 210 16.45 -8.70 11.55
C ALA A 210 16.29 -9.43 10.19
N GLY A 211 15.09 -9.36 9.59
CA GLY A 211 14.78 -10.00 8.31
C GLY A 211 14.35 -11.47 8.39
N GLU A 212 14.28 -12.05 9.60
CA GLU A 212 13.92 -13.46 9.82
C GLU A 212 12.71 -13.61 10.73
N ASN A 213 12.04 -14.77 10.64
CA ASN A 213 11.01 -15.18 11.59
C ASN A 213 11.49 -16.39 12.38
N VAL A 214 11.17 -16.39 13.68
CA VAL A 214 11.55 -17.46 14.58
C VAL A 214 10.37 -17.80 15.48
N ARG A 215 9.98 -19.08 15.52
CA ARG A 215 9.04 -19.59 16.53
C ARG A 215 9.69 -19.53 17.89
N VAL A 216 9.01 -18.92 18.87
CA VAL A 216 9.48 -18.82 20.25
C VAL A 216 8.51 -19.56 21.17
N ALA A 217 9.04 -20.47 21.98
CA ALA A 217 8.23 -21.21 22.95
C ALA A 217 7.78 -20.30 24.10
N GLN A 218 6.59 -20.55 24.66
CA GLN A 218 5.97 -19.69 25.68
C GLN A 218 6.83 -19.46 26.95
N ASN A 219 7.71 -20.41 27.27
CA ASN A 219 8.65 -20.35 28.40
C ASN A 219 9.94 -19.57 28.09
N GLN A 220 10.22 -19.32 26.81
CA GLN A 220 11.36 -18.51 26.34
C GLN A 220 10.98 -17.03 26.15
N ILE A 221 9.69 -16.68 26.14
CA ILE A 221 9.20 -15.30 25.99
C ILE A 221 9.11 -14.63 27.36
N GLN A 222 9.72 -13.45 27.50
CA GLN A 222 9.52 -12.61 28.68
C GLN A 222 8.19 -11.82 28.54
N PRO A 223 7.41 -11.67 29.62
CA PRO A 223 6.09 -11.05 29.58
C PRO A 223 6.16 -9.52 29.46
N THR A 224 6.47 -9.02 28.26
CA THR A 224 6.44 -7.57 27.95
C THR A 224 5.04 -7.10 27.52
N ALA A 225 4.81 -5.79 27.59
CA ALA A 225 3.59 -5.15 27.08
C ALA A 225 3.34 -5.49 25.59
N GLY A 226 4.40 -5.64 24.79
CA GLY A 226 4.31 -6.08 23.39
C GLY A 226 3.79 -7.51 23.24
N TYR A 227 4.27 -8.43 24.09
CA TYR A 227 3.79 -9.82 24.11
C TYR A 227 2.32 -9.89 24.54
N PHE A 228 1.98 -9.23 25.65
CA PHE A 228 0.60 -9.15 26.13
C PHE A 228 -0.34 -8.50 25.13
N PHE A 229 0.10 -7.46 24.41
CA PHE A 229 -0.73 -6.82 23.38
C PHE A 229 -0.99 -7.75 22.19
N ALA A 230 0.02 -8.53 21.76
CA ALA A 230 -0.16 -9.53 20.71
C ALA A 230 -1.18 -10.63 21.13
N LEU A 231 -1.10 -11.12 22.37
CA LEU A 231 -2.09 -12.04 22.92
C LEU A 231 -3.49 -11.41 23.00
N GLY A 232 -3.58 -10.16 23.49
CA GLY A 232 -4.84 -9.43 23.62
C GLY A 232 -5.55 -9.20 22.29
N LEU A 233 -4.83 -8.82 21.24
CA LEU A 233 -5.39 -8.62 19.90
C LEU A 233 -5.95 -9.93 19.31
N LYS A 234 -5.29 -11.07 19.57
CA LYS A 234 -5.77 -12.40 19.17
C LYS A 234 -6.97 -12.86 20.00
N ALA A 235 -6.92 -12.69 21.33
CA ALA A 235 -7.99 -13.07 22.26
C ALA A 235 -9.28 -12.26 22.04
N ALA A 236 -9.17 -10.95 21.83
CA ALA A 236 -10.29 -10.07 21.50
C ALA A 236 -10.76 -10.19 20.03
N LYS A 237 -10.21 -11.15 19.25
CA LYS A 237 -10.53 -11.38 17.83
C LYS A 237 -10.38 -10.14 16.94
N VAL A 238 -9.48 -9.22 17.31
CA VAL A 238 -9.14 -8.04 16.50
C VAL A 238 -8.34 -8.45 15.28
N LEU A 239 -7.44 -9.42 15.46
CA LEU A 239 -6.55 -9.94 14.43
C LEU A 239 -6.68 -11.47 14.31
N PRO A 240 -6.70 -12.04 13.09
CA PRO A 240 -6.71 -13.50 12.91
C PRO A 240 -5.37 -14.14 13.33
N ALA A 241 -4.26 -13.43 13.13
CA ALA A 241 -2.92 -13.86 13.49
C ALA A 241 -2.04 -12.66 13.90
N VAL A 242 -0.91 -12.94 14.56
CA VAL A 242 0.04 -11.93 15.05
C VAL A 242 1.47 -12.44 14.88
N VAL A 243 2.33 -11.62 14.27
CA VAL A 243 3.78 -11.85 14.18
C VAL A 243 4.51 -10.61 14.73
N PRO A 244 4.70 -10.53 16.07
CA PRO A 244 5.35 -9.38 16.69
C PRO A 244 6.87 -9.37 16.45
N THR A 245 7.46 -8.18 16.50
CA THR A 245 8.91 -7.96 16.34
C THR A 245 9.64 -8.12 17.67
N MET A 246 10.76 -8.84 17.66
CA MET A 246 11.67 -8.96 18.81
C MET A 246 12.45 -7.67 19.06
N CYS A 247 12.66 -7.30 20.31
CA CYS A 247 13.50 -6.15 20.65
C CYS A 247 14.98 -6.45 20.37
N ARG A 248 15.64 -5.60 19.57
CA ARG A 248 17.09 -5.70 19.31
C ARG A 248 17.95 -5.71 20.57
N PHE A 249 17.50 -5.05 21.65
CA PHE A 249 18.21 -4.97 22.92
C PHE A 249 17.89 -6.14 23.86
N ASN A 250 16.73 -6.79 23.68
CA ASN A 250 16.29 -7.95 24.44
C ASN A 250 16.48 -7.77 25.97
N LYS A 251 17.30 -8.59 26.63
CA LYS A 251 17.63 -8.48 28.07
C LYS A 251 18.22 -7.11 28.48
N ALA A 252 18.92 -6.41 27.59
CA ALA A 252 19.49 -5.08 27.83
C ALA A 252 18.51 -3.93 27.50
N CYS A 253 17.24 -4.22 27.22
CA CYS A 253 16.25 -3.21 26.87
C CYS A 253 15.84 -2.36 28.08
N ARG A 254 16.18 -1.07 28.05
CA ARG A 254 15.83 -0.08 29.10
C ARG A 254 14.32 0.09 29.36
N ASN A 255 13.45 -0.40 28.48
CA ASN A 255 12.00 -0.36 28.69
C ASN A 255 11.48 -1.54 29.54
N GLY A 256 12.28 -2.60 29.76
CA GLY A 256 11.91 -3.77 30.55
C GLY A 256 10.55 -4.36 30.15
N ILE A 257 9.71 -4.66 31.14
CA ILE A 257 8.34 -5.17 30.95
C ILE A 257 7.45 -4.22 30.16
N SER A 258 7.70 -2.90 30.19
CA SER A 258 6.89 -1.91 29.46
C SER A 258 7.20 -1.86 27.97
N CYS A 259 8.15 -2.63 27.45
CA CYS A 259 8.52 -2.63 26.04
C CYS A 259 7.37 -3.10 25.14
N LEU A 260 7.11 -2.38 24.04
CA LEU A 260 6.11 -2.77 23.02
C LEU A 260 6.61 -3.82 22.03
N TYR A 261 7.90 -4.16 22.07
CA TYR A 261 8.48 -5.30 21.37
C TYR A 261 8.50 -6.51 22.32
N ILE A 262 8.53 -7.73 21.76
CA ILE A 262 8.73 -8.93 22.60
C ILE A 262 10.21 -9.10 22.96
N HIS A 263 10.47 -9.63 24.15
CA HIS A 263 11.80 -10.10 24.55
C HIS A 263 11.76 -11.63 24.63
N ALA A 264 12.81 -12.30 24.19
CA ALA A 264 12.89 -13.76 24.25
C ALA A 264 14.31 -14.29 24.34
N ASP A 265 14.47 -15.37 25.09
CA ASP A 265 15.74 -16.04 25.35
C ASP A 265 16.10 -17.04 24.22
N LYS A 266 15.93 -16.60 22.96
CA LYS A 266 16.31 -17.36 21.76
C LYS A 266 17.35 -16.56 20.95
N PRO A 267 18.57 -17.08 20.73
CA PRO A 267 19.51 -16.48 19.79
C PRO A 267 18.92 -16.60 18.37
N VAL A 268 19.12 -15.55 17.58
CA VAL A 268 18.74 -15.51 16.17
C VAL A 268 20.00 -15.12 15.42
N THR A 269 20.55 -16.08 14.69
CA THR A 269 21.71 -15.92 13.82
C THR A 269 21.17 -15.78 12.41
N PRO A 270 21.46 -14.67 11.68
CA PRO A 270 21.03 -14.53 10.29
C PRO A 270 21.50 -15.73 9.46
N LYS A 271 20.55 -16.56 9.03
CA LYS A 271 20.75 -17.84 8.35
C LYS A 271 20.85 -17.69 6.84
N GLN A 272 20.19 -16.71 6.22
CA GLN A 272 20.01 -16.70 4.76
C GLN A 272 20.38 -15.39 4.07
N VAL A 273 21.21 -15.53 3.04
CA VAL A 273 21.21 -14.64 1.87
C VAL A 273 19.95 -14.96 1.08
N GLN A 274 19.07 -13.97 0.89
CA GLN A 274 17.86 -14.12 0.08
C GLN A 274 18.22 -13.89 -1.38
N THR A 275 18.26 -14.95 -2.20
CA THR A 275 18.26 -14.83 -3.67
C THR A 275 16.84 -14.96 -4.20
N SER A 276 16.55 -14.30 -5.31
CA SER A 276 15.20 -14.22 -5.90
C SER A 276 14.59 -15.57 -6.22
N GLU A 277 15.41 -16.52 -6.66
CA GLU A 277 15.00 -17.82 -7.21
C GLU A 277 14.54 -18.83 -6.15
N ILE A 278 14.85 -18.60 -4.87
CA ILE A 278 14.49 -19.54 -3.79
C ILE A 278 12.97 -19.70 -3.75
N ARG A 279 12.48 -20.93 -3.86
CA ARG A 279 11.04 -21.22 -3.79
C ARG A 279 10.53 -20.93 -2.37
N LEU A 280 9.33 -20.37 -2.23
CA LEU A 280 8.74 -20.06 -0.92
C LEU A 280 8.53 -21.32 -0.04
N ARG A 281 8.37 -22.49 -0.68
CA ARG A 281 8.36 -23.81 -0.03
C ARG A 281 9.71 -24.18 0.57
N GLU A 282 10.80 -23.80 -0.09
CA GLU A 282 12.16 -24.03 0.40
C GLU A 282 12.54 -23.01 1.48
N TRP A 283 12.25 -21.73 1.25
CA TRP A 283 12.47 -20.66 2.22
C TRP A 283 11.69 -20.90 3.53
N GLY A 284 10.41 -21.24 3.42
CA GLY A 284 9.53 -21.42 4.57
C GLY A 284 9.75 -22.71 5.37
N ARG A 285 10.72 -23.57 5.00
CA ARG A 285 10.94 -24.88 5.62
C ARG A 285 11.10 -24.82 7.14
N ASP A 286 11.83 -23.83 7.65
CA ASP A 286 12.11 -23.69 9.10
C ASP A 286 11.03 -22.88 9.85
N VAL A 287 10.06 -22.28 9.15
CA VAL A 287 9.17 -21.23 9.70
C VAL A 287 7.70 -21.54 9.48
N VAL A 288 7.32 -21.82 8.24
CA VAL A 288 5.94 -22.20 7.86
C VAL A 288 5.66 -23.64 8.27
N GLU A 289 6.68 -24.51 8.32
CA GLU A 289 6.47 -25.91 8.68
C GLU A 289 6.12 -26.14 10.15
N GLU A 290 6.55 -25.26 11.05
CA GLU A 290 6.14 -25.28 12.46
C GLU A 290 4.76 -24.63 12.68
N ALA A 291 4.23 -23.89 11.69
CA ALA A 291 2.98 -23.13 11.80
C ALA A 291 1.75 -23.86 11.23
N LEU A 292 1.94 -24.84 10.35
CA LEU A 292 0.87 -25.53 9.61
C LEU A 292 1.05 -27.05 9.61
N SER A 293 -0.05 -27.82 9.66
CA SER A 293 0.00 -29.28 9.54
C SER A 293 0.46 -29.73 8.15
N PRO A 294 1.01 -30.96 7.97
CA PRO A 294 1.48 -31.46 6.67
C PRO A 294 0.51 -31.26 5.50
N ASN A 295 -0.79 -31.48 5.73
CA ASN A 295 -1.83 -31.34 4.71
C ASN A 295 -2.10 -29.86 4.38
N GLU A 296 -2.15 -28.99 5.39
CA GLU A 296 -2.31 -27.54 5.22
C GLU A 296 -1.12 -26.90 4.52
N ARG A 297 0.11 -27.38 4.77
CA ARG A 297 1.33 -26.91 4.07
C ARG A 297 1.23 -27.14 2.56
N GLY A 298 0.77 -28.33 2.15
CA GLY A 298 0.51 -28.64 0.75
C GLY A 298 -0.45 -27.65 0.10
N ALA A 299 -1.62 -27.45 0.73
CA ALA A 299 -2.68 -26.56 0.26
C ALA A 299 -2.27 -25.07 0.27
N PHE A 300 -1.56 -24.61 1.30
CA PHE A 300 -1.07 -23.23 1.42
C PHE A 300 -0.12 -22.85 0.29
N TYR A 301 0.87 -23.70 -0.01
CA TYR A 301 1.79 -23.44 -1.12
C TYR A 301 1.09 -23.60 -2.48
N ALA A 302 0.18 -24.56 -2.66
CA ALA A 302 -0.62 -24.66 -3.88
C ALA A 302 -1.46 -23.40 -4.14
N PHE A 303 -2.09 -22.85 -3.09
CA PHE A 303 -2.79 -21.56 -3.17
C PHE A 303 -1.85 -20.43 -3.61
N LEU A 304 -0.65 -20.31 -3.03
CA LEU A 304 0.32 -19.29 -3.45
C LEU A 304 0.79 -19.51 -4.91
N ASP A 305 1.03 -20.75 -5.32
CA ASP A 305 1.41 -21.12 -6.69
C ASP A 305 0.32 -20.78 -7.72
N GLU A 306 -0.97 -20.92 -7.35
CA GLU A 306 -2.16 -20.49 -8.12
C GLU A 306 -2.26 -18.96 -8.21
N GLN A 307 -1.86 -18.24 -7.16
CA GLN A 307 -1.75 -16.77 -7.18
C GLN A 307 -0.50 -16.27 -7.91
N GLY A 308 0.34 -17.18 -8.44
CA GLY A 308 1.56 -16.84 -9.16
C GLY A 308 2.74 -16.46 -8.27
N ILE A 309 2.67 -16.76 -6.97
CA ILE A 309 3.65 -16.36 -5.95
C ILE A 309 4.43 -17.60 -5.50
N ARG A 310 5.53 -17.91 -6.21
CA ARG A 310 6.25 -19.20 -6.08
C ARG A 310 7.60 -19.05 -5.40
N THR A 311 8.22 -17.88 -5.54
CA THR A 311 9.60 -17.59 -5.15
C THR A 311 9.68 -16.40 -4.18
N VAL A 312 10.85 -16.22 -3.55
CA VAL A 312 11.17 -15.04 -2.75
C VAL A 312 11.04 -13.77 -3.60
N GLY A 313 11.52 -13.81 -4.85
CA GLY A 313 11.39 -12.72 -5.81
C GLY A 313 9.93 -12.33 -6.09
N ASP A 314 9.04 -13.31 -6.32
CA ASP A 314 7.61 -13.04 -6.54
C ASP A 314 6.98 -12.35 -5.33
N MET A 315 7.31 -12.80 -4.11
CA MET A 315 6.82 -12.18 -2.86
C MET A 315 7.36 -10.77 -2.68
N GLN A 316 8.62 -10.52 -3.08
CA GLN A 316 9.25 -9.20 -3.00
C GLN A 316 8.65 -8.19 -3.99
N VAL A 317 8.33 -8.60 -5.21
CA VAL A 317 7.73 -7.73 -6.24
C VAL A 317 6.31 -7.27 -5.86
N LEU A 318 5.61 -7.99 -4.95
CA LEU A 318 4.28 -7.57 -4.47
C LEU A 318 4.31 -6.21 -3.75
N GLY A 319 3.77 -5.19 -4.43
CA GLY A 319 3.39 -3.91 -3.84
C GLY A 319 2.33 -4.05 -2.74
N ASN A 320 2.16 -3.00 -1.92
CA ASN A 320 1.33 -3.06 -0.71
C ASN A 320 -0.14 -3.44 -0.99
N ALA A 321 -0.78 -2.81 -1.98
CA ALA A 321 -2.16 -3.13 -2.36
C ALA A 321 -2.33 -4.57 -2.87
N ALA A 322 -1.36 -5.09 -3.62
CA ALA A 322 -1.37 -6.47 -4.12
C ALA A 322 -1.19 -7.49 -2.97
N PHE A 323 -0.31 -7.19 -2.01
CA PHE A 323 -0.14 -7.98 -0.80
C PHE A 323 -1.39 -7.97 0.10
N ASP A 324 -2.03 -6.81 0.31
CA ASP A 324 -3.27 -6.70 1.08
C ASP A 324 -4.44 -7.44 0.39
N SER A 325 -4.53 -7.35 -0.94
CA SER A 325 -5.49 -8.12 -1.76
C SER A 325 -5.27 -9.63 -1.65
N LEU A 326 -4.01 -10.08 -1.66
CA LEU A 326 -3.66 -11.48 -1.41
C LEU A 326 -4.03 -11.88 0.04
N ALA A 327 -3.64 -11.10 1.05
CA ALA A 327 -3.96 -11.33 2.45
C ALA A 327 -5.47 -11.49 2.69
N SER A 328 -6.30 -10.67 2.04
CA SER A 328 -7.76 -10.72 2.16
C SER A 328 -8.40 -12.03 1.68
N ARG A 329 -7.67 -12.82 0.88
CA ARG A 329 -8.09 -14.11 0.31
C ARG A 329 -7.44 -15.30 1.00
N VAL A 330 -6.48 -15.07 1.90
CA VAL A 330 -5.85 -16.11 2.72
C VAL A 330 -6.84 -16.58 3.81
N PRO A 331 -7.15 -17.88 3.91
CA PRO A 331 -7.95 -18.43 5.01
C PRO A 331 -7.36 -18.08 6.39
N PRO A 332 -8.18 -17.80 7.42
CA PRO A 332 -7.68 -17.41 8.75
C PRO A 332 -6.70 -18.41 9.39
N ALA A 333 -6.83 -19.71 9.09
CA ALA A 333 -5.91 -20.75 9.55
C ALA A 333 -4.47 -20.56 9.01
N TRP A 334 -4.32 -19.97 7.83
CA TRP A 334 -3.03 -19.72 7.18
C TRP A 334 -2.52 -18.29 7.39
N ALA A 335 -3.28 -17.44 8.08
CA ALA A 335 -2.92 -16.03 8.28
C ALA A 335 -1.58 -15.85 8.99
N GLU A 336 -1.23 -16.72 9.96
CA GLU A 336 0.07 -16.64 10.62
C GLU A 336 1.22 -17.02 9.67
N ALA A 337 1.09 -18.12 8.94
CA ALA A 337 2.06 -18.53 7.92
C ALA A 337 2.26 -17.44 6.85
N PHE A 338 1.17 -16.85 6.36
CA PHE A 338 1.22 -15.75 5.39
C PHE A 338 1.89 -14.49 5.96
N LEU A 339 1.62 -14.12 7.21
CA LEU A 339 2.31 -13.03 7.89
C LEU A 339 3.82 -13.27 7.99
N THR A 340 4.29 -14.51 8.14
CA THR A 340 5.76 -14.76 8.13
C THR A 340 6.39 -14.41 6.79
N LEU A 341 5.71 -14.65 5.66
CA LEU A 341 6.21 -14.29 4.33
C LEU A 341 6.34 -12.78 4.14
N SER A 342 5.66 -11.94 4.93
CA SER A 342 5.79 -10.49 4.84
C SER A 342 7.20 -9.98 5.17
N VAL A 343 8.01 -10.74 5.92
CA VAL A 343 9.40 -10.36 6.25
C VAL A 343 10.27 -10.29 4.99
N LEU A 344 9.95 -11.07 3.95
CA LEU A 344 10.65 -11.05 2.67
C LEU A 344 10.52 -9.70 1.96
N ARG A 345 9.46 -8.93 2.27
CA ARG A 345 9.13 -7.66 1.61
C ARG A 345 9.83 -6.44 2.22
N ASP A 346 10.40 -6.60 3.42
CA ASP A 346 11.02 -5.54 4.22
C ASP A 346 12.55 -5.56 4.09
N LEU A 347 13.13 -4.41 3.75
CA LEU A 347 14.55 -4.19 3.56
C LEU A 347 15.10 -3.27 4.65
N ASP A 348 16.22 -3.65 5.29
CA ASP A 348 16.93 -2.73 6.18
C ASP A 348 17.47 -1.57 5.34
N THR A 349 17.20 -0.32 5.76
CA THR A 349 17.73 0.87 5.07
C THR A 349 19.27 0.95 5.11
N LYS A 350 19.92 0.16 5.98
CA LYS A 350 21.37 -0.01 6.03
C LYS A 350 21.90 -1.15 5.15
N MET A 351 21.02 -1.97 4.56
CA MET A 351 21.42 -3.04 3.66
C MET A 351 22.14 -2.44 2.44
N PRO A 352 23.28 -3.00 1.99
CA PRO A 352 23.87 -2.64 0.71
C PRO A 352 22.85 -2.79 -0.41
N LEU A 353 22.69 -1.78 -1.26
CA LEU A 353 21.65 -1.81 -2.29
C LEU A 353 21.90 -2.96 -3.28
N THR A 354 23.17 -3.27 -3.58
CA THR A 354 23.55 -4.45 -4.37
C THR A 354 22.97 -5.74 -3.79
N SER A 355 23.10 -5.97 -2.48
CA SER A 355 22.54 -7.15 -1.79
C SER A 355 21.01 -7.18 -1.83
N ALA A 356 20.35 -6.03 -1.69
CA ALA A 356 18.90 -5.94 -1.80
C ALA A 356 18.40 -6.24 -3.22
N LEU A 357 19.11 -5.75 -4.24
CA LEU A 357 18.76 -5.93 -5.64
C LEU A 357 18.96 -7.38 -6.13
N MET A 358 19.98 -8.10 -5.64
CA MET A 358 20.19 -9.53 -5.93
C MET A 358 19.03 -10.44 -5.44
N ALA A 359 18.14 -9.93 -4.60
CA ALA A 359 16.92 -10.63 -4.17
C ALA A 359 15.75 -10.48 -5.17
N PHE A 360 15.86 -9.61 -6.18
CA PHE A 360 14.87 -9.44 -7.25
C PHE A 360 15.14 -10.39 -8.42
N PRO A 361 14.09 -10.86 -9.14
CA PRO A 361 14.25 -11.73 -10.29
C PRO A 361 15.18 -11.11 -11.35
N ARG A 362 16.12 -11.92 -11.84
CA ARG A 362 16.98 -11.61 -13.00
C ARG A 362 17.93 -10.41 -12.83
N ILE A 363 18.20 -10.03 -11.58
CA ILE A 363 19.35 -9.19 -11.24
C ILE A 363 20.51 -10.11 -10.90
N GLU A 364 21.52 -10.13 -11.78
CA GLU A 364 22.75 -10.90 -11.62
C GLU A 364 23.93 -10.00 -11.22
N ALA A 365 24.94 -10.59 -10.58
CA ALA A 365 26.16 -9.89 -10.21
C ALA A 365 27.14 -9.83 -11.42
N PRO A 366 27.86 -8.72 -11.63
CA PRO A 366 27.94 -7.52 -10.79
C PRO A 366 26.89 -6.45 -11.15
N VAL A 367 26.12 -6.01 -10.14
CA VAL A 367 25.17 -4.90 -10.29
C VAL A 367 25.92 -3.57 -10.39
N LYS A 368 25.90 -2.93 -11.56
CA LYS A 368 26.51 -1.61 -11.80
C LYS A 368 25.59 -0.51 -11.24
N LEU A 369 26.00 0.12 -10.13
CA LEU A 369 25.31 1.25 -9.49
C LEU A 369 26.18 2.51 -9.50
N PRO A 370 25.60 3.73 -9.54
CA PRO A 370 26.34 4.96 -9.33
C PRO A 370 26.95 5.03 -7.92
N GLY A 371 28.17 5.55 -7.77
CA GLY A 371 28.91 5.53 -6.50
C GLY A 371 28.28 6.32 -5.33
N PHE A 372 27.24 7.12 -5.59
CA PHE A 372 26.43 7.77 -4.54
C PHE A 372 25.32 6.88 -3.97
N LEU A 373 25.07 5.70 -4.56
CA LEU A 373 23.92 4.84 -4.29
C LEU A 373 24.38 3.50 -3.70
N ASN A 374 24.74 3.51 -2.41
CA ASN A 374 25.42 2.38 -1.77
C ASN A 374 24.46 1.49 -0.96
N SER A 375 23.42 2.07 -0.37
CA SER A 375 22.46 1.43 0.52
C SER A 375 21.01 1.63 0.08
N VAL A 376 20.11 0.79 0.59
CA VAL A 376 18.66 0.99 0.43
C VAL A 376 18.23 2.37 0.95
N GLY A 377 18.83 2.85 2.04
CA GLY A 377 18.58 4.19 2.58
C GLY A 377 18.94 5.32 1.62
N ASP A 378 20.03 5.19 0.86
CA ASP A 378 20.42 6.19 -0.16
C ASP A 378 19.35 6.25 -1.25
N LEU A 379 18.89 5.09 -1.75
CA LEU A 379 17.81 4.99 -2.73
C LEU A 379 16.51 5.62 -2.25
N LEU A 380 16.11 5.38 -1.00
CA LEU A 380 14.89 5.96 -0.43
C LEU A 380 15.00 7.48 -0.21
N ASN A 381 16.20 8.00 0.05
CA ASN A 381 16.44 9.43 0.21
C ASN A 381 16.57 10.19 -1.12
N MET A 382 16.65 9.52 -2.27
CA MET A 382 16.68 10.20 -3.58
C MET A 382 15.40 10.99 -3.85
N THR A 383 15.55 12.17 -4.46
CA THR A 383 14.42 12.94 -5.01
C THR A 383 13.87 12.26 -6.26
N ALA A 384 12.59 12.50 -6.60
CA ALA A 384 11.98 11.94 -7.81
C ALA A 384 12.74 12.32 -9.10
N SER A 385 13.26 13.56 -9.18
CA SER A 385 14.07 14.05 -10.31
C SER A 385 15.45 13.37 -10.41
N ALA A 386 16.11 13.10 -9.28
CA ALA A 386 17.36 12.33 -9.29
C ALA A 386 17.10 10.85 -9.65
N PHE A 387 15.96 10.31 -9.22
CA PHE A 387 15.58 8.93 -9.49
C PHE A 387 15.25 8.70 -10.98
N SER A 388 14.51 9.59 -11.64
CA SER A 388 14.21 9.50 -13.07
C SER A 388 15.41 9.71 -14.00
N GLN A 389 16.54 10.17 -13.46
CA GLN A 389 17.81 10.35 -14.16
C GLN A 389 18.83 9.23 -13.86
N LEU A 390 18.44 8.18 -13.11
CA LEU A 390 19.33 7.11 -12.69
C LEU A 390 19.76 6.24 -13.88
N GLN A 391 21.06 6.29 -14.22
CA GLN A 391 21.63 5.48 -15.30
C GLN A 391 22.00 4.07 -14.79
N VAL A 392 21.02 3.16 -14.82
CA VAL A 392 21.18 1.73 -14.49
C VAL A 392 20.44 0.86 -15.51
N ALA A 393 20.69 -0.45 -15.49
CA ALA A 393 19.94 -1.40 -16.33
C ALA A 393 18.43 -1.39 -15.98
N PRO A 394 17.51 -1.63 -16.93
CA PRO A 394 16.06 -1.56 -16.69
C PRO A 394 15.59 -2.41 -15.51
N PHE A 395 16.06 -3.66 -15.39
CA PHE A 395 15.73 -4.53 -14.25
C PHE A 395 16.19 -3.98 -12.90
N VAL A 396 17.32 -3.25 -12.87
CA VAL A 396 17.77 -2.55 -11.66
C VAL A 396 16.89 -1.33 -11.37
N MET A 397 16.47 -0.61 -12.41
CA MET A 397 15.59 0.56 -12.28
C MET A 397 14.21 0.17 -11.76
N ASP A 398 13.63 -0.90 -12.30
CA ASP A 398 12.36 -1.48 -11.87
C ASP A 398 12.41 -1.94 -10.42
N ALA A 399 13.40 -2.77 -10.06
CA ALA A 399 13.60 -3.19 -8.67
C ALA A 399 13.80 -1.99 -7.73
N CYS A 400 14.58 -0.98 -8.11
CA CYS A 400 14.71 0.26 -7.34
C CYS A 400 13.37 1.01 -7.18
N SER A 401 12.52 1.02 -8.21
CA SER A 401 11.18 1.62 -8.18
C SER A 401 10.27 0.88 -7.20
N LEU A 402 10.20 -0.45 -7.34
CA LEU A 402 9.46 -1.35 -6.45
C LEU A 402 9.90 -1.25 -4.98
N ILE A 403 11.20 -0.96 -4.72
CA ILE A 403 11.68 -0.62 -3.38
C ILE A 403 11.10 0.73 -2.94
N ARG A 404 11.27 1.81 -3.70
CA ARG A 404 10.81 3.15 -3.30
C ARG A 404 9.31 3.22 -3.01
N THR A 405 8.47 2.67 -3.89
CA THR A 405 7.01 2.67 -3.74
C THR A 405 6.54 1.94 -2.47
N ARG A 406 7.30 0.94 -1.97
CA ARG A 406 6.98 0.26 -0.70
C ARG A 406 7.10 1.16 0.54
N TYR A 407 8.06 2.09 0.54
CA TYR A 407 8.35 2.94 1.71
C TYR A 407 7.55 4.25 1.73
N GLY A 408 6.69 4.49 0.74
CA GLY A 408 5.84 5.68 0.69
C GLY A 408 6.64 6.97 0.65
N THR A 409 7.69 7.03 -0.18
CA THR A 409 8.29 8.31 -0.57
C THR A 409 7.20 9.14 -1.24
N ASP A 410 6.87 10.32 -0.70
CA ASP A 410 5.66 11.09 -1.02
C ASP A 410 5.13 10.87 -2.44
N ASP A 411 3.93 10.28 -2.56
CA ASP A 411 3.27 9.92 -3.83
C ASP A 411 2.86 11.18 -4.63
N THR A 412 3.84 11.94 -5.13
CA THR A 412 3.60 12.91 -6.19
C THR A 412 3.31 12.13 -7.45
N PHE A 413 2.02 11.91 -7.75
CA PHE A 413 1.59 11.34 -9.02
C PHE A 413 2.26 12.09 -10.16
N SER A 414 2.93 11.37 -11.06
CA SER A 414 3.77 12.00 -12.07
C SER A 414 2.91 12.72 -13.10
N ILE A 415 3.06 14.04 -13.18
CA ILE A 415 2.36 14.91 -14.13
C ILE A 415 3.34 15.43 -15.18
N ILE A 416 2.93 15.36 -16.44
CA ILE A 416 3.51 16.12 -17.56
C ILE A 416 2.60 17.30 -17.85
N ASP A 417 3.14 18.51 -17.75
CA ASP A 417 2.43 19.75 -18.10
C ASP A 417 2.58 20.02 -19.60
N LEU A 418 1.50 19.82 -20.36
CA LEU A 418 1.52 19.96 -21.83
C LEU A 418 1.73 21.41 -22.29
N LYS A 419 1.57 22.41 -21.40
CA LYS A 419 1.94 23.81 -21.71
C LYS A 419 3.45 24.01 -21.71
N LYS A 420 4.21 23.15 -21.01
CA LYS A 420 5.68 23.21 -20.89
C LYS A 420 6.41 22.25 -21.84
N GLU A 421 5.69 21.26 -22.39
CA GLU A 421 6.25 20.33 -23.39
C GLU A 421 6.59 21.06 -24.71
N PRO A 422 7.84 20.99 -25.20
CA PRO A 422 8.21 21.53 -26.49
C PRO A 422 7.44 20.89 -27.67
N PRO A 423 7.28 21.59 -28.79
CA PRO A 423 6.66 21.01 -29.98
C PRO A 423 7.49 19.85 -30.55
N ASN A 424 6.80 18.80 -31.00
CA ASN A 424 7.34 17.59 -31.63
C ASN A 424 8.12 16.62 -30.69
N THR A 425 8.09 16.82 -29.36
CA THR A 425 8.42 15.77 -28.37
C THR A 425 7.47 14.58 -28.45
N PHE A 426 7.86 13.46 -27.85
CA PHE A 426 7.04 12.24 -27.73
C PHE A 426 5.63 12.50 -27.20
N PHE A 427 5.50 13.25 -26.10
CA PHE A 427 4.19 13.56 -25.51
C PHE A 427 3.36 14.51 -26.37
N SER A 428 3.99 15.50 -27.03
CA SER A 428 3.28 16.38 -27.95
C SER A 428 2.82 15.67 -29.22
N ARG A 429 3.58 14.68 -29.74
CA ARG A 429 3.15 13.81 -30.85
C ARG A 429 1.98 12.92 -30.45
N ALA A 430 2.06 12.22 -29.32
CA ALA A 430 0.96 11.38 -28.83
C ALA A 430 -0.35 12.19 -28.60
N THR A 431 -0.22 13.38 -28.02
CA THR A 431 -1.35 14.32 -27.83
C THR A 431 -1.93 14.76 -29.18
N ARG A 432 -1.07 15.13 -30.15
CA ARG A 432 -1.48 15.52 -31.50
C ARG A 432 -2.15 14.39 -32.25
N MET A 433 -1.64 13.16 -32.18
CA MET A 433 -2.21 11.98 -32.84
C MET A 433 -3.65 11.75 -32.38
N ILE A 434 -3.90 11.80 -31.07
CA ILE A 434 -5.22 11.65 -30.45
C ILE A 434 -6.16 12.80 -30.87
N GLN A 435 -5.69 14.05 -30.80
CA GLN A 435 -6.49 15.23 -31.16
C GLN A 435 -6.82 15.25 -32.67
N ASN A 436 -5.86 14.99 -33.54
CA ASN A 436 -6.04 15.04 -34.99
C ASN A 436 -6.96 13.94 -35.50
N PHE A 437 -6.83 12.70 -35.00
CA PHE A 437 -7.65 11.57 -35.42
C PHE A 437 -9.15 11.86 -35.25
N ARG A 438 -9.52 12.55 -34.16
CA ARG A 438 -10.90 13.02 -33.93
C ARG A 438 -11.41 13.92 -35.06
N HIS A 439 -10.61 14.89 -35.52
CA HIS A 439 -11.03 15.88 -36.51
C HIS A 439 -11.13 15.32 -37.93
N THR A 440 -10.40 14.25 -38.23
CA THR A 440 -10.17 13.76 -39.60
C THR A 440 -10.77 12.38 -39.87
N HIS A 441 -10.94 11.54 -38.85
CA HIS A 441 -11.31 10.12 -39.04
C HIS A 441 -12.54 9.66 -38.23
N ALA A 442 -13.05 10.42 -37.26
CA ALA A 442 -14.08 9.94 -36.35
C ALA A 442 -15.47 9.76 -37.00
N HIS A 443 -15.84 8.52 -37.31
CA HIS A 443 -17.14 8.19 -37.93
C HIS A 443 -18.24 7.87 -36.90
N CYS A 444 -19.51 8.15 -37.24
CA CYS A 444 -20.65 7.94 -36.33
C CYS A 444 -21.05 6.46 -36.16
N SER A 445 -20.82 5.62 -37.17
CA SER A 445 -21.19 4.19 -37.13
C SER A 445 -20.49 3.42 -35.99
N TRP A 446 -19.30 3.84 -35.58
CA TRP A 446 -18.52 3.24 -34.49
C TRP A 446 -19.21 3.34 -33.12
N ARG A 447 -20.22 4.21 -33.01
CA ARG A 447 -21.01 4.51 -31.82
C ARG A 447 -22.47 4.12 -32.01
N LYS A 448 -22.76 3.03 -32.71
CA LYS A 448 -24.14 2.60 -33.08
C LYS A 448 -24.94 3.69 -33.82
N HIS A 449 -24.26 4.54 -34.60
CA HIS A 449 -24.82 5.74 -35.25
C HIS A 449 -25.34 6.83 -34.29
N ASP A 450 -25.01 6.75 -33.01
CA ASP A 450 -25.33 7.77 -32.00
C ASP A 450 -24.15 8.76 -31.85
N PRO A 451 -24.26 10.01 -32.36
CA PRO A 451 -23.17 10.98 -32.29
C PRO A 451 -22.92 11.51 -30.87
N THR A 452 -23.83 11.26 -29.92
CA THR A 452 -23.74 11.76 -28.53
C THR A 452 -22.88 10.88 -27.64
N ARG A 453 -22.67 9.61 -28.01
CA ARG A 453 -21.82 8.67 -27.26
C ARG A 453 -20.36 9.10 -27.25
N PRO A 454 -19.61 8.79 -26.18
CA PRO A 454 -18.21 9.14 -26.08
C PRO A 454 -17.36 8.36 -27.10
N VAL A 455 -16.35 9.02 -27.68
CA VAL A 455 -15.21 8.31 -28.27
C VAL A 455 -14.13 8.25 -27.21
N VAL A 456 -13.70 7.04 -26.89
CA VAL A 456 -12.43 6.79 -26.20
C VAL A 456 -11.42 6.44 -27.28
N THR A 457 -10.29 7.14 -27.25
CA THR A 457 -9.17 6.96 -28.16
C THR A 457 -7.97 6.48 -27.36
N SER A 458 -7.27 5.47 -27.86
CA SER A 458 -6.02 4.99 -27.29
C SER A 458 -4.91 5.03 -28.32
N VAL A 459 -3.72 5.44 -27.88
CA VAL A 459 -2.46 5.26 -28.63
C VAL A 459 -1.61 4.29 -27.83
N LEU A 460 -1.24 3.17 -28.45
CA LEU A 460 -0.27 2.25 -27.90
C LEU A 460 1.04 2.41 -28.68
N THR A 461 2.13 2.51 -27.94
CA THR A 461 3.47 2.58 -28.52
C THR A 461 4.23 1.28 -28.31
N PHE A 462 5.13 1.02 -29.24
CA PHE A 462 5.98 -0.15 -29.25
C PHE A 462 7.35 0.20 -29.82
N VAL A 463 8.31 -0.70 -29.61
CA VAL A 463 9.63 -0.67 -30.26
C VAL A 463 9.71 -1.77 -31.33
N ASP A 464 10.55 -1.59 -32.35
CA ASP A 464 11.02 -2.75 -33.11
C ASP A 464 11.89 -3.60 -32.18
N VAL A 465 11.46 -4.82 -31.93
CA VAL A 465 12.14 -5.73 -31.00
C VAL A 465 13.46 -6.27 -31.56
N ASN A 466 13.60 -6.33 -32.90
CA ASN A 466 14.82 -6.76 -33.56
C ASN A 466 15.92 -5.68 -33.43
N GLU A 467 15.53 -4.40 -33.36
CA GLU A 467 16.44 -3.26 -33.15
C GLU A 467 16.61 -2.88 -31.66
N CYS A 468 15.70 -3.32 -30.78
CA CYS A 468 15.68 -2.91 -29.37
C CYS A 468 16.76 -3.62 -28.53
N LEU A 469 17.96 -3.06 -28.48
CA LEU A 469 19.09 -3.60 -27.71
C LEU A 469 18.93 -3.53 -26.18
N CYS A 470 17.85 -2.97 -25.64
CA CYS A 470 17.61 -2.89 -24.18
C CYS A 470 17.50 -4.25 -23.48
N HIS A 471 17.37 -5.37 -24.22
CA HIS A 471 17.42 -6.73 -23.67
C HIS A 471 18.84 -7.18 -23.30
N ARG A 472 19.90 -6.55 -23.83
CA ARG A 472 21.29 -7.04 -23.77
C ARG A 472 22.06 -6.59 -22.53
N ASN A 473 21.42 -6.43 -21.37
CA ASN A 473 22.12 -6.03 -20.14
C ASN A 473 22.76 -7.24 -19.46
N GLY A 474 23.92 -7.62 -19.98
CA GLY A 474 24.81 -8.67 -19.49
C GLY A 474 25.75 -9.07 -20.62
N ASP A 475 27.06 -9.15 -20.37
CA ASP A 475 28.09 -9.48 -21.37
C ASP A 475 28.06 -10.98 -21.80
N ASN A 476 26.89 -11.61 -21.78
CA ASN A 476 26.70 -13.04 -21.95
C ASN A 476 25.83 -13.34 -23.20
N PRO A 477 26.43 -13.31 -24.41
CA PRO A 477 25.71 -13.45 -25.69
C PRO A 477 25.14 -14.86 -25.97
N ILE A 478 25.08 -15.72 -24.96
CA ILE A 478 24.77 -17.16 -25.07
C ILE A 478 23.29 -17.45 -24.76
N ASN A 479 22.59 -16.56 -24.04
CA ASN A 479 21.18 -16.75 -23.65
C ASN A 479 20.16 -16.02 -24.54
N THR A 480 20.58 -15.39 -25.65
CA THR A 480 19.64 -14.85 -26.63
C THR A 480 19.08 -15.98 -27.50
N HIS A 481 17.93 -16.53 -27.10
CA HIS A 481 16.99 -17.08 -28.08
C HIS A 481 16.63 -15.95 -29.04
N GLU A 482 17.22 -15.95 -30.24
CA GLU A 482 16.90 -15.00 -31.30
C GLU A 482 15.52 -15.32 -31.89
N GLU A 483 14.46 -14.96 -31.17
CA GLU A 483 13.12 -14.80 -31.74
C GLU A 483 13.12 -13.58 -32.68
N ARG A 484 13.75 -13.74 -33.85
CA ARG A 484 13.67 -12.77 -34.93
C ARG A 484 12.24 -12.74 -35.44
N ILE A 485 11.55 -11.62 -35.27
CA ILE A 485 10.16 -11.49 -35.69
C ILE A 485 10.13 -10.99 -37.13
N GLU A 486 9.74 -11.88 -38.03
CA GLU A 486 9.49 -11.59 -39.44
C GLU A 486 8.14 -10.87 -39.63
N ALA A 487 8.08 -9.62 -39.17
CA ALA A 487 6.94 -8.73 -39.38
C ALA A 487 7.43 -7.40 -39.98
N PRO A 488 7.19 -7.12 -41.27
CA PRO A 488 7.58 -5.86 -41.88
C PRO A 488 6.72 -4.72 -41.31
N ILE A 489 7.29 -3.95 -40.39
CA ILE A 489 6.63 -2.78 -39.80
C ILE A 489 6.48 -1.72 -40.90
N SER A 490 5.24 -1.47 -41.35
CA SER A 490 4.96 -0.49 -42.41
C SER A 490 5.58 0.87 -42.12
N SER A 491 6.07 1.52 -43.18
CA SER A 491 6.51 2.92 -43.22
C SER A 491 5.43 3.92 -42.79
N ASP A 492 4.15 3.52 -42.86
CA ASP A 492 3.00 4.39 -42.61
C ASP A 492 2.68 4.52 -41.11
N ILE A 493 3.44 3.86 -40.25
CA ILE A 493 3.25 3.88 -38.79
C ILE A 493 4.07 5.04 -38.21
N GLU A 494 3.37 5.96 -37.52
CA GLU A 494 3.94 7.21 -37.01
C GLU A 494 5.09 6.96 -36.02
N GLU A 495 6.24 7.57 -36.30
CA GLU A 495 7.37 7.63 -35.36
C GLU A 495 7.09 8.63 -34.25
N MET A 496 7.08 8.16 -33.00
CA MET A 496 6.73 8.96 -31.84
C MET A 496 7.96 9.60 -31.18
N GLY A 497 9.18 9.12 -31.45
CA GLY A 497 10.40 9.53 -30.71
C GLY A 497 10.65 8.65 -29.49
N VAL A 498 11.32 9.19 -28.48
CA VAL A 498 11.63 8.49 -27.21
C VAL A 498 11.06 9.31 -26.04
N PRO A 499 10.32 8.70 -25.08
CA PRO A 499 9.87 9.41 -23.89
C PRO A 499 11.04 9.74 -22.95
N SER A 500 11.06 10.96 -22.41
CA SER A 500 11.97 11.33 -21.33
C SER A 500 11.70 10.48 -20.07
N GLY A 501 12.76 10.02 -19.40
CA GLY A 501 12.67 9.18 -18.22
C GLY A 501 12.19 7.73 -18.46
N SER A 502 12.07 7.28 -19.72
CA SER A 502 11.74 5.88 -20.02
C SER A 502 12.92 4.95 -19.73
N TRP A 503 12.64 3.75 -19.22
CA TRP A 503 13.64 2.69 -19.06
C TRP A 503 14.18 2.17 -20.41
N CYS A 504 13.41 2.31 -21.49
CA CYS A 504 13.80 1.87 -22.83
C CYS A 504 14.08 3.09 -23.72
N GLN A 505 15.33 3.22 -24.18
CA GLN A 505 15.82 4.37 -24.98
C GLN A 505 15.63 4.20 -26.50
N CYS A 506 15.00 3.12 -26.96
CA CYS A 506 14.80 2.86 -28.39
C CYS A 506 13.66 3.69 -29.01
N MET A 507 13.72 3.95 -30.31
CA MET A 507 12.67 4.67 -31.04
C MET A 507 11.31 4.01 -30.85
N ARG A 508 10.28 4.82 -30.55
CA ARG A 508 8.89 4.37 -30.46
C ARG A 508 8.15 4.59 -31.77
N ARG A 509 7.33 3.62 -32.13
CA ARG A 509 6.28 3.74 -33.15
C ARG A 509 4.92 3.66 -32.48
N GLY A 510 3.91 4.36 -33.02
CA GLY A 510 2.57 4.48 -32.40
C GLY A 510 1.46 3.89 -33.26
N VAL A 511 0.54 3.15 -32.64
CA VAL A 511 -0.76 2.82 -33.25
C VAL A 511 -1.91 3.45 -32.49
N ILE A 512 -2.80 4.11 -33.22
CA ILE A 512 -4.05 4.66 -32.71
C ILE A 512 -5.22 3.72 -32.98
N ALA A 513 -6.14 3.62 -32.02
CA ALA A 513 -7.43 2.96 -32.16
C ALA A 513 -8.51 3.63 -31.27
N VAL A 514 -9.77 3.30 -31.51
CA VAL A 514 -10.94 3.82 -30.79
C VAL A 514 -11.83 2.70 -30.27
N ASN A 515 -12.71 3.01 -29.31
CA ASN A 515 -13.77 2.09 -28.92
C ASN A 515 -14.73 1.82 -30.10
N TYR A 516 -15.18 0.58 -30.22
CA TYR A 516 -16.16 0.17 -31.22
C TYR A 516 -17.35 -0.49 -30.52
N GLU A 517 -18.54 0.10 -30.71
CA GLU A 517 -19.77 -0.38 -30.06
C GLU A 517 -20.65 -1.17 -31.02
N LEU A 518 -20.90 -2.43 -30.71
CA LEU A 518 -21.86 -3.28 -31.44
C LEU A 518 -23.25 -3.24 -30.80
N SER A 519 -24.28 -3.55 -31.59
CA SER A 519 -25.67 -3.62 -31.12
C SER A 519 -25.78 -4.48 -29.85
N THR A 520 -25.18 -5.67 -29.84
CA THR A 520 -24.96 -6.52 -28.67
C THR A 520 -23.78 -6.03 -27.82
N PRO A 521 -23.97 -5.75 -26.51
CA PRO A 521 -22.90 -5.22 -25.66
C PRO A 521 -21.65 -6.10 -25.54
N SER A 522 -21.80 -7.43 -25.64
CA SER A 522 -20.70 -8.41 -25.61
C SER A 522 -19.79 -8.37 -26.84
N GLY A 523 -20.28 -7.83 -27.96
CA GLY A 523 -19.49 -7.62 -29.18
C GLY A 523 -18.59 -6.39 -29.12
N SER A 524 -18.93 -5.39 -28.29
CA SER A 524 -18.18 -4.14 -28.20
C SER A 524 -16.74 -4.35 -27.73
N ARG A 525 -15.82 -3.46 -28.16
CA ARG A 525 -14.40 -3.49 -27.80
C ARG A 525 -13.91 -2.12 -27.38
N CYS A 526 -13.09 -2.07 -26.34
CA CYS A 526 -12.44 -0.85 -25.87
C CYS A 526 -11.28 -0.46 -26.80
N SER A 527 -10.87 0.81 -26.76
CA SER A 527 -9.82 1.34 -27.66
C SER A 527 -8.47 0.67 -27.44
N GLU A 528 -8.14 0.30 -26.21
CA GLU A 528 -6.93 -0.44 -25.82
C GLU A 528 -6.90 -1.84 -26.45
N GLN A 529 -8.04 -2.54 -26.46
CA GLN A 529 -8.16 -3.86 -27.07
C GLN A 529 -8.01 -3.79 -28.60
N ASN A 530 -8.60 -2.77 -29.22
CA ASN A 530 -8.49 -2.57 -30.66
C ASN A 530 -7.06 -2.15 -31.07
N ALA A 531 -6.38 -1.36 -30.24
CA ALA A 531 -4.97 -1.02 -30.44
C ALA A 531 -4.05 -2.25 -30.29
N MET A 532 -4.25 -3.08 -29.26
CA MET A 532 -3.53 -4.36 -29.12
C MET A 532 -3.81 -5.32 -30.28
N GLY A 533 -5.06 -5.40 -30.75
CA GLY A 533 -5.42 -6.18 -31.94
C GLY A 533 -4.71 -5.70 -33.20
N LYS A 534 -4.56 -4.38 -33.36
CA LYS A 534 -3.78 -3.79 -34.45
C LYS A 534 -2.29 -4.11 -34.33
N LEU A 535 -1.69 -4.03 -33.14
CA LEU A 535 -0.31 -4.48 -32.91
C LEU A 535 -0.10 -5.95 -33.25
N ALA A 536 -1.01 -6.83 -32.80
CA ALA A 536 -0.96 -8.25 -33.13
C ALA A 536 -1.08 -8.51 -34.65
N SER A 537 -1.91 -7.77 -35.37
CA SER A 537 -2.01 -7.86 -36.83
C SER A 537 -0.76 -7.36 -37.59
N LEU A 538 0.06 -6.55 -36.92
CA LEU A 538 1.37 -6.09 -37.39
C LEU A 538 2.51 -7.02 -36.94
N GLY A 539 2.20 -8.19 -36.37
CA GLY A 539 3.18 -9.13 -35.83
C GLY A 539 3.96 -8.62 -34.60
N VAL A 540 3.57 -7.48 -34.02
CA VAL A 540 4.25 -6.91 -32.86
C VAL A 540 3.94 -7.77 -31.63
N PRO A 541 4.97 -8.31 -30.94
CA PRO A 541 4.76 -9.13 -29.75
C PRO A 541 4.31 -8.27 -28.57
N THR A 542 3.65 -8.90 -27.60
CA THR A 542 3.24 -8.22 -26.36
C THR A 542 4.41 -7.57 -25.64
N TRP A 543 5.56 -8.24 -25.58
CA TRP A 543 6.79 -7.71 -24.98
C TRP A 543 7.43 -6.54 -25.75
N GLY A 544 6.96 -6.21 -26.96
CA GLY A 544 7.35 -5.02 -27.72
C GLY A 544 6.64 -3.73 -27.28
N VAL A 545 5.53 -3.82 -26.54
CA VAL A 545 4.73 -2.67 -26.06
C VAL A 545 5.48 -1.88 -25.00
N ARG A 546 5.23 -0.56 -24.91
CA ARG A 546 5.93 0.33 -23.97
C ARG A 546 5.03 1.33 -23.26
N GLU A 547 4.25 2.11 -23.99
CA GLU A 547 3.38 3.14 -23.42
C GLU A 547 1.93 2.99 -23.91
N VAL A 548 0.97 3.28 -23.03
CA VAL A 548 -0.48 3.20 -23.30
C VAL A 548 -1.09 4.56 -22.98
N PHE A 549 -1.60 5.26 -23.99
CA PHE A 549 -2.35 6.52 -23.80
C PHE A 549 -3.85 6.24 -23.85
N VAL A 550 -4.64 6.87 -22.96
CA VAL A 550 -6.11 6.77 -22.96
C VAL A 550 -6.75 8.15 -22.83
N HIS A 551 -7.60 8.52 -23.78
CA HIS A 551 -8.32 9.79 -23.82
C HIS A 551 -9.82 9.59 -24.04
N GLY A 552 -10.64 10.16 -23.16
CA GLY A 552 -12.10 10.20 -23.33
C GLY A 552 -12.58 11.53 -23.88
N THR A 553 -13.52 11.49 -24.83
CA THR A 553 -14.33 12.65 -25.23
C THR A 553 -15.78 12.45 -24.81
N SER A 554 -16.35 13.40 -24.08
CA SER A 554 -17.77 13.47 -23.76
C SER A 554 -18.26 14.89 -23.96
N SER A 555 -19.45 15.03 -24.56
CA SER A 555 -20.09 16.31 -24.85
C SER A 555 -20.83 16.92 -23.64
N MET A 556 -21.06 16.13 -22.58
CA MET A 556 -21.91 16.54 -21.44
C MET A 556 -21.20 16.55 -20.08
N LYS A 557 -19.98 16.03 -19.96
CA LYS A 557 -19.22 16.04 -18.71
C LYS A 557 -17.72 15.86 -18.96
N GLU A 558 -16.86 16.50 -18.17
CA GLU A 558 -15.45 16.09 -18.11
C GLU A 558 -15.35 14.65 -17.60
N SER A 559 -14.86 13.78 -18.49
CA SER A 559 -14.80 12.32 -18.31
C SER A 559 -13.38 11.80 -18.02
N ASN A 560 -12.40 12.71 -17.88
CA ASN A 560 -11.00 12.38 -17.70
C ASN A 560 -10.53 12.71 -16.25
N PRO A 561 -9.44 12.09 -15.75
CA PRO A 561 -8.67 11.00 -16.38
C PRO A 561 -9.44 9.69 -16.50
N LEU A 562 -9.25 8.98 -17.62
CA LEU A 562 -9.84 7.66 -17.87
C LEU A 562 -8.85 6.53 -17.57
N PHE A 563 -9.32 5.55 -16.80
CA PHE A 563 -8.63 4.29 -16.58
C PHE A 563 -9.12 3.21 -17.57
N PRO A 564 -8.25 2.28 -17.97
CA PRO A 564 -8.67 1.04 -18.63
C PRO A 564 -9.71 0.29 -17.80
N CYS A 565 -10.72 -0.29 -18.45
CA CYS A 565 -11.69 -1.14 -17.78
C CYS A 565 -11.03 -2.45 -17.31
N GLY A 566 -11.64 -3.19 -16.37
CA GLY A 566 -11.03 -4.40 -15.79
C GLY A 566 -10.61 -5.49 -16.81
N VAL A 567 -11.25 -5.56 -17.98
CA VAL A 567 -10.83 -6.47 -19.07
C VAL A 567 -9.56 -5.97 -19.76
N CYS A 568 -9.45 -4.66 -20.00
CA CYS A 568 -8.25 -4.04 -20.56
C CYS A 568 -7.11 -4.04 -19.55
N GLU A 569 -7.39 -3.79 -18.27
CA GLU A 569 -6.46 -3.88 -17.15
C GLU A 569 -5.82 -5.28 -17.07
N ASN A 570 -6.65 -6.35 -17.07
CA ASN A 570 -6.15 -7.74 -17.09
C ASN A 570 -5.35 -8.09 -18.36
N MET A 571 -5.70 -7.51 -19.51
CA MET A 571 -4.92 -7.67 -20.75
C MET A 571 -3.56 -6.96 -20.64
N LEU A 572 -3.55 -5.71 -20.20
CA LEU A 572 -2.34 -4.90 -20.05
C LEU A 572 -1.42 -5.46 -18.95
N GLN A 573 -1.94 -6.06 -17.89
CA GLN A 573 -1.14 -6.77 -16.88
C GLN A 573 -0.38 -7.96 -17.48
N LYS A 574 -0.98 -8.70 -18.42
CA LYS A 574 -0.28 -9.77 -19.16
C LYS A 574 0.81 -9.19 -20.07
N VAL A 575 0.49 -8.15 -20.84
CA VAL A 575 1.46 -7.44 -21.67
C VAL A 575 2.64 -6.93 -20.83
N THR A 576 2.37 -6.33 -19.67
CA THR A 576 3.39 -5.85 -18.74
C THR A 576 4.24 -7.00 -18.19
N LYS A 577 3.62 -8.12 -17.81
CA LYS A 577 4.33 -9.32 -17.41
C LYS A 577 5.26 -9.83 -18.51
N ASP A 578 4.84 -9.78 -19.77
CA ASP A 578 5.66 -10.20 -20.91
C ASP A 578 6.83 -9.21 -21.13
N VAL A 579 6.61 -7.90 -21.04
CA VAL A 579 7.67 -6.87 -21.12
C VAL A 579 8.68 -7.03 -19.98
N LEU A 580 8.21 -7.20 -18.74
CA LEU A 580 9.05 -7.50 -17.58
C LEU A 580 9.84 -8.81 -17.78
N ALA A 581 9.19 -9.83 -18.34
CA ALA A 581 9.77 -11.13 -18.67
C ALA A 581 10.72 -11.13 -19.89
N HIS A 582 10.86 -10.04 -20.65
CA HIS A 582 11.87 -9.93 -21.72
C HIS A 582 12.94 -8.88 -21.43
N TYR A 583 12.54 -7.73 -20.86
CA TYR A 583 13.41 -6.57 -20.69
C TYR A 583 13.64 -6.15 -19.23
N GLY A 584 12.85 -6.66 -18.28
CA GLY A 584 12.90 -6.19 -16.90
C GLY A 584 12.41 -4.76 -16.72
N GLY A 585 11.45 -4.32 -17.54
CA GLY A 585 10.83 -3.00 -17.43
C GLY A 585 9.31 -3.07 -17.53
N ASP A 586 8.65 -1.98 -17.17
CA ASP A 586 7.21 -1.88 -17.06
C ASP A 586 6.54 -1.25 -18.30
N VAL A 587 5.23 -1.39 -18.42
CA VAL A 587 4.40 -0.61 -19.33
C VAL A 587 3.80 0.59 -18.58
N THR A 588 3.90 1.78 -19.16
CA THR A 588 3.38 3.01 -18.55
C THR A 588 2.02 3.41 -19.13
N LEU A 589 1.04 3.62 -18.26
CA LEU A 589 -0.25 4.21 -18.59
C LEU A 589 -0.18 5.73 -18.48
N TYR A 590 -0.59 6.43 -19.55
CA TYR A 590 -0.72 7.87 -19.66
C TYR A 590 -2.19 8.25 -19.82
N MET A 591 -2.71 9.03 -18.87
CA MET A 591 -4.09 9.49 -18.83
C MET A 591 -4.12 11.01 -18.89
N PHE A 592 -4.92 11.56 -19.80
CA PHE A 592 -5.11 13.01 -19.88
C PHE A 592 -5.97 13.53 -18.73
N ASP A 593 -5.81 14.78 -18.33
CA ASP A 593 -6.61 15.42 -17.28
C ASP A 593 -8.05 15.76 -17.72
N ALA A 594 -8.20 16.28 -18.93
CA ALA A 594 -9.45 16.86 -19.42
C ALA A 594 -9.77 16.46 -20.88
N THR A 595 -10.99 16.76 -21.34
CA THR A 595 -11.40 16.49 -22.74
C THR A 595 -10.62 17.34 -23.74
N ILE A 596 -10.13 18.51 -23.30
CA ILE A 596 -9.07 19.30 -23.94
C ILE A 596 -7.82 19.14 -23.06
N PRO A 597 -6.87 18.25 -23.44
CA PRO A 597 -5.63 18.01 -22.69
C PRO A 597 -4.87 19.26 -22.26
N ARG A 598 -4.52 19.33 -20.97
CA ARG A 598 -3.57 20.32 -20.40
C ARG A 598 -2.45 19.64 -19.62
N LYS A 599 -2.75 18.51 -18.97
CA LYS A 599 -1.82 17.72 -18.17
C LYS A 599 -1.98 16.24 -18.56
N ILE A 600 -0.89 15.47 -18.50
CA ILE A 600 -0.94 14.00 -18.55
C ILE A 600 -0.49 13.47 -17.20
N VAL A 601 -1.34 12.66 -16.55
CA VAL A 601 -1.00 11.87 -15.37
C VAL A 601 -0.49 10.51 -15.83
N PHE A 602 0.60 10.02 -15.26
CA PHE A 602 1.11 8.68 -15.60
C PHE A 602 1.51 7.84 -14.39
N LEU A 603 1.37 6.52 -14.58
CA LEU A 603 1.62 5.46 -13.59
C LEU A 603 1.89 4.14 -14.32
N THR A 604 2.52 3.16 -13.68
CA THR A 604 2.74 1.85 -14.31
C THR A 604 1.49 0.97 -14.25
N ILE A 605 1.33 0.01 -15.18
CA ILE A 605 0.14 -0.87 -15.19
C ILE A 605 -0.14 -1.57 -13.83
N PRO A 606 0.86 -2.06 -13.06
CA PRO A 606 0.63 -2.61 -11.72
C PRO A 606 0.00 -1.62 -10.73
N GLU A 607 0.28 -0.32 -10.89
CA GLU A 607 -0.22 0.75 -10.02
C GLU A 607 -1.67 1.16 -10.30
N ILE A 608 -2.31 0.66 -11.38
CA ILE A 608 -3.74 0.93 -11.68
C ILE A 608 -4.64 0.52 -10.50
N SER A 609 -4.26 -0.53 -9.76
CA SER A 609 -4.97 -0.98 -8.56
C SER A 609 -5.08 0.10 -7.46
N ASN A 610 -4.19 1.10 -7.46
CA ASN A 610 -4.20 2.21 -6.51
C ASN A 610 -5.25 3.29 -6.83
N ARG A 611 -5.93 3.24 -7.99
CA ARG A 611 -6.95 4.22 -8.42
C ARG A 611 -8.06 4.46 -7.40
N ASP A 612 -8.39 3.42 -6.62
CA ASP A 612 -9.45 3.48 -5.63
C ASP A 612 -8.99 4.02 -4.26
N GLY A 613 -7.69 4.20 -4.08
CA GLY A 613 -7.10 4.77 -2.87
C GLY A 613 -7.51 6.23 -2.63
N ALA A 614 -7.56 6.60 -1.34
CA ALA A 614 -7.91 7.96 -0.93
C ALA A 614 -6.93 9.02 -1.50
N ASN A 615 -5.64 8.68 -1.60
CA ASN A 615 -4.60 9.57 -2.14
C ASN A 615 -4.87 9.97 -3.59
N PHE A 616 -5.19 9.00 -4.48
CA PHE A 616 -5.47 9.30 -5.88
C PHE A 616 -6.77 10.10 -6.05
N LYS A 617 -7.82 9.74 -5.30
CA LYS A 617 -9.10 10.48 -5.31
C LYS A 617 -8.91 11.92 -4.83
N LYS A 618 -8.06 12.14 -3.83
CA LYS A 618 -7.66 13.47 -3.36
C LYS A 618 -6.89 14.23 -4.44
N PHE A 619 -5.84 13.63 -5.01
CA PHE A 619 -5.03 14.20 -6.09
C PHE A 619 -5.85 14.65 -7.30
N VAL A 620 -6.81 13.83 -7.77
CA VAL A 620 -7.69 14.20 -8.89
C VAL A 620 -8.64 15.35 -8.52
N ALA A 621 -9.06 15.45 -7.27
CA ALA A 621 -9.99 16.48 -6.80
C ALA A 621 -9.30 17.83 -6.50
N GLU A 622 -8.09 17.79 -5.92
CA GLU A 622 -7.37 18.96 -5.39
C GLU A 622 -6.23 19.39 -6.34
N ASP A 623 -5.28 18.52 -6.67
CA ASP A 623 -4.03 18.91 -7.34
C ASP A 623 -4.13 18.92 -8.89
N LEU A 624 -4.88 17.99 -9.47
CA LEU A 624 -4.95 17.84 -10.92
C LEU A 624 -5.83 18.92 -11.56
N ARG A 625 -6.91 19.32 -10.88
CA ARG A 625 -7.96 20.21 -11.41
C ARG A 625 -7.75 21.69 -11.11
N ASP A 626 -6.77 22.05 -10.28
CA ASP A 626 -6.33 23.45 -10.13
C ASP A 626 -5.57 23.89 -11.41
N PRO A 627 -5.83 25.10 -11.97
CA PRO A 627 -5.62 25.43 -13.39
C PRO A 627 -4.19 25.78 -13.87
#